data_AF-A0A937T9V7-F1
#
_entry.id   AF-A0A937T9V7-F1
#
_cell.length_a   1.000
_cell.length_b   1.000
_cell.length_c   1.000
_cell.angle_alpha   90.00
_cell.angle_beta   90.00
_cell.angle_gamma   90.00
#
_symmetry.space_group_name_H-M   'P 1'
#
loop_
_entity.id
_entity.type
_entity.pdbx_description
1 polymer ?
#
loop_
_entity_poly.entity_id
_entity_poly.type
_entity_poly.pdbx_seq_one_letter_code
_entity_poly.pdbx_strand_id
1 'polypeptide(L)'
;MGQNKTLNTYLPIVFTIFAMIFFASFTFVYAQDDTDVSVGNTSATDSVEKVDVVQIQPSVRVKTEIRDDIQKKRVEVRDGIQERRSEVKASLQEKKGNLQRDIQKRSSDTRDNLSDKREALQEKRVETKEKLAEKREERKEKLNERAQKRIDAYVKRIIKRLNAALDRMVKMIDRIESRITKLEEKFADRDIDLSESKRLLEVAKNEVASARADISAVEGAVAGAINTDNPKESFSKVRELIKSATESVKSAHRALVEAIKEVKASVGSNNDDDTQSSDEETDEDNE
;
A
#
# COMPACT_ATOMS: atom_id res chain seq x y z
N MET A 1 13.81 -52.98 -14.37
CA MET A 1 12.59 -52.70 -13.58
C MET A 1 13.03 -52.21 -12.22
N GLY A 2 12.66 -50.96 -11.87
CA GLY A 2 12.66 -50.43 -10.51
C GLY A 2 14.02 -50.31 -9.80
N GLN A 3 14.53 -49.09 -9.68
CA GLN A 3 14.68 -48.38 -8.41
C GLN A 3 15.55 -47.14 -8.63
N ASN A 4 14.95 -45.95 -8.49
CA ASN A 4 15.67 -44.73 -8.11
C ASN A 4 14.80 -43.99 -7.10
N LYS A 5 15.11 -44.22 -5.82
CA LYS A 5 14.74 -43.38 -4.68
C LYS A 5 16.02 -42.70 -4.21
N THR A 6 16.09 -41.38 -4.31
CA THR A 6 16.81 -40.46 -3.41
C THR A 6 16.31 -39.05 -3.75
N LEU A 7 15.44 -38.47 -2.91
CA LEU A 7 15.79 -37.60 -1.78
C LEU A 7 16.48 -36.30 -2.21
N ASN A 8 15.69 -35.23 -2.32
CA ASN A 8 16.13 -33.90 -1.86
C ASN A 8 14.92 -33.02 -1.51
N THR A 9 14.22 -33.42 -0.46
CA THR A 9 13.37 -32.56 0.37
C THR A 9 14.22 -32.12 1.56
N TYR A 10 14.37 -30.81 1.78
CA TYR A 10 14.20 -30.13 3.08
C TYR A 10 14.82 -28.71 3.12
N LEU A 11 14.10 -27.85 3.88
CA LEU A 11 14.47 -26.59 4.56
C LEU A 11 14.33 -25.24 3.80
N PRO A 12 13.99 -24.12 4.49
CA PRO A 12 12.87 -23.95 5.45
C PRO A 12 12.13 -22.59 5.34
N ILE A 13 11.01 -22.52 6.06
CA ILE A 13 10.29 -21.33 6.55
C ILE A 13 11.26 -20.31 7.17
N VAL A 14 11.37 -19.09 6.63
CA VAL A 14 11.67 -17.84 7.38
C VAL A 14 11.18 -16.62 6.57
N PHE A 15 10.30 -15.81 7.17
CA PHE A 15 10.05 -14.36 6.97
C PHE A 15 8.56 -14.00 7.04
N THR A 16 7.97 -14.24 8.21
CA THR A 16 6.75 -13.57 8.64
C THR A 16 7.09 -12.50 9.68
N ILE A 17 6.75 -11.26 9.32
CA ILE A 17 6.27 -10.18 10.18
C ILE A 17 7.36 -9.46 11.02
N PHE A 18 7.78 -8.30 10.52
CA PHE A 18 8.34 -7.22 11.34
C PHE A 18 7.72 -5.87 10.94
N ALA A 19 6.97 -5.31 11.91
CA ALA A 19 6.77 -3.91 12.26
C ALA A 19 6.49 -2.83 11.19
N MET A 20 5.30 -2.21 11.28
CA MET A 20 5.20 -0.74 11.32
C MET A 20 4.09 -0.30 12.29
N ILE A 21 4.54 -0.03 13.51
CA ILE A 21 3.92 0.88 14.48
C ILE A 21 4.12 2.30 13.93
N PHE A 22 3.05 3.05 13.64
CA PHE A 22 3.05 4.52 13.69
C PHE A 22 1.62 5.07 13.59
N PHE A 23 0.88 5.04 14.70
CA PHE A 23 -0.31 5.90 14.88
C PHE A 23 -0.42 6.27 16.36
N ALA A 24 0.45 7.19 16.77
CA ALA A 24 0.29 7.99 17.98
C ALA A 24 0.08 9.43 17.54
N SER A 25 -1.15 9.95 17.68
CA SER A 25 -1.51 11.37 17.84
C SER A 25 -3.04 11.48 17.82
N PHE A 26 -3.66 11.62 19.00
CA PHE A 26 -4.54 12.75 19.36
C PHE A 26 -5.21 12.44 20.70
N THR A 27 -4.76 13.17 21.71
CA THR A 27 -5.26 13.26 23.07
C THR A 27 -6.68 13.82 23.10
N PHE A 28 -7.60 13.14 23.79
CA PHE A 28 -8.87 13.72 24.22
C PHE A 28 -8.74 14.11 25.70
N VAL A 29 -8.78 15.41 25.98
CA VAL A 29 -8.92 15.99 27.31
C VAL A 29 -10.42 16.23 27.52
N TYR A 30 -11.00 15.57 28.51
CA TYR A 30 -12.28 15.99 29.10
C TYR A 30 -11.99 16.46 30.52
N ALA A 31 -12.17 17.76 30.73
CA ALA A 31 -12.35 18.37 32.03
C ALA A 31 -13.85 18.50 32.26
N GLN A 32 -14.36 17.93 33.35
CA GLN A 32 -15.66 18.30 33.89
C GLN A 32 -15.58 18.19 35.40
N ASP A 33 -15.39 19.35 36.04
CA ASP A 33 -15.69 19.59 37.44
C ASP A 33 -17.20 19.45 37.63
N ASP A 34 -17.64 18.59 38.55
CA ASP A 34 -18.92 18.78 39.22
C ASP A 34 -18.66 18.66 40.73
N THR A 35 -18.70 19.83 41.35
CA THR A 35 -18.60 20.06 42.78
C THR A 35 -19.81 19.50 43.51
N ASP A 36 -19.53 18.62 44.47
CA ASP A 36 -20.43 18.31 45.59
C ASP A 36 -20.80 19.59 46.34
N VAL A 37 -22.09 19.93 46.39
CA VAL A 37 -22.62 20.85 47.39
C VAL A 37 -23.67 20.11 48.21
N SER A 38 -23.15 19.52 49.29
CA SER A 38 -23.88 19.16 50.50
C SER A 38 -24.45 20.42 51.14
N VAL A 39 -25.77 20.47 51.32
CA VAL A 39 -26.43 21.34 52.31
C VAL A 39 -27.31 20.46 53.17
N GLY A 40 -26.71 19.93 54.23
CA GLY A 40 -27.42 19.46 55.43
C GLY A 40 -27.37 20.53 56.51
N ASN A 41 -28.55 20.95 56.99
CA ASN A 41 -28.92 21.40 58.34
C ASN A 41 -30.23 22.21 58.25
N THR A 42 -31.20 22.15 59.16
CA THR A 42 -31.17 21.76 60.58
C THR A 42 -32.60 21.50 61.06
N SER A 43 -32.78 20.47 61.88
CA SER A 43 -33.93 20.26 62.76
C SER A 43 -33.44 20.47 64.20
N ALA A 44 -34.12 21.30 65.00
CA ALA A 44 -34.11 21.37 66.47
C ALA A 44 -34.97 22.59 66.87
N THR A 45 -36.17 22.46 67.47
CA THR A 45 -36.47 22.13 68.88
C THR A 45 -35.49 22.76 69.87
N ASP A 46 -35.89 23.85 70.51
CA ASP A 46 -35.38 24.18 71.84
C ASP A 46 -36.45 24.85 72.70
N SER A 47 -36.45 24.44 73.95
CA SER A 47 -37.43 24.66 75.00
C SER A 47 -36.67 25.15 76.23
N VAL A 48 -36.90 26.39 76.64
CA VAL A 48 -36.39 26.99 77.89
C VAL A 48 -37.48 27.96 78.34
N GLU A 49 -38.31 27.64 79.34
CA GLU A 49 -38.11 27.67 80.79
C GLU A 49 -38.83 28.88 81.41
N LYS A 50 -39.57 28.61 82.48
CA LYS A 50 -40.50 29.52 83.18
C LYS A 50 -39.73 30.57 83.97
N VAL A 51 -40.18 31.82 83.95
CA VAL A 51 -39.99 32.76 85.06
C VAL A 51 -41.25 33.61 85.24
N ASP A 52 -41.55 33.86 86.51
CA ASP A 52 -42.82 34.25 87.10
C ASP A 52 -43.42 35.61 86.73
N VAL A 53 -44.73 35.62 86.98
CA VAL A 53 -45.73 36.67 86.82
C VAL A 53 -45.47 37.88 87.74
N VAL A 54 -45.53 39.09 87.18
CA VAL A 54 -45.97 40.28 87.93
C VAL A 54 -47.07 41.01 87.14
N GLN A 55 -48.20 41.14 87.81
CA GLN A 55 -49.48 41.70 87.35
C GLN A 55 -49.40 43.21 87.09
N ILE A 56 -49.97 43.66 85.97
CA ILE A 56 -50.55 45.01 85.88
C ILE A 56 -51.92 44.88 85.19
N GLN A 57 -52.96 45.26 85.93
CA GLN A 57 -54.37 45.20 85.54
C GLN A 57 -54.80 46.35 84.61
N PRO A 58 -55.97 46.23 83.96
CA PRO A 58 -56.22 46.83 82.66
C PRO A 58 -57.09 48.09 82.71
N SER A 59 -56.78 49.09 81.88
CA SER A 59 -57.73 50.15 81.52
C SER A 59 -58.31 49.88 80.13
N VAL A 60 -59.57 49.47 80.10
CA VAL A 60 -60.34 49.18 78.87
C VAL A 60 -61.51 50.15 78.81
N ARG A 61 -61.46 51.15 77.91
CA ARG A 61 -62.66 51.69 77.26
C ARG A 61 -62.42 52.61 76.04
N VAL A 62 -61.53 52.24 75.11
CA VAL A 62 -61.48 52.86 73.74
C VAL A 62 -61.00 51.84 72.69
N LYS A 63 -61.50 50.58 72.73
CA LYS A 63 -60.91 49.45 71.98
C LYS A 63 -61.83 48.78 70.93
N THR A 64 -63.06 49.23 70.73
CA THR A 64 -64.02 48.58 69.80
C THR A 64 -64.00 49.21 68.41
N GLU A 65 -64.09 50.53 68.28
CA GLU A 65 -64.12 51.21 66.96
C GLU A 65 -62.79 51.09 66.21
N ILE A 66 -61.66 51.27 66.92
CA ILE A 66 -60.30 51.08 66.36
C ILE A 66 -60.12 49.62 65.89
N ARG A 67 -60.76 48.66 66.55
CA ARG A 67 -60.63 47.24 66.23
C ARG A 67 -61.46 46.86 65.00
N ASP A 68 -62.63 47.46 64.83
CA ASP A 68 -63.47 47.28 63.66
C ASP A 68 -62.84 47.93 62.42
N ASP A 69 -62.24 49.12 62.52
CA ASP A 69 -61.50 49.74 61.43
C ASP A 69 -60.23 48.96 61.05
N ILE A 70 -59.51 48.40 62.05
CA ILE A 70 -58.39 47.50 61.80
C ILE A 70 -58.86 46.21 61.12
N GLN A 71 -60.01 45.66 61.51
CA GLN A 71 -60.59 44.48 60.86
C GLN A 71 -61.01 44.78 59.42
N LYS A 72 -61.65 45.93 59.17
CA LYS A 72 -62.09 46.35 57.85
C LYS A 72 -60.91 46.59 56.91
N LYS A 73 -59.87 47.31 57.36
CA LYS A 73 -58.61 47.45 56.62
C LYS A 73 -57.89 46.12 56.41
N ARG A 74 -57.96 45.18 57.36
CA ARG A 74 -57.39 43.84 57.19
C ARG A 74 -58.13 43.03 56.12
N VAL A 75 -59.46 43.12 56.05
CA VAL A 75 -60.27 42.46 55.02
C VAL A 75 -59.96 43.07 53.65
N GLU A 76 -59.93 44.40 53.56
CA GLU A 76 -59.63 45.12 52.32
C GLU A 76 -58.20 44.83 51.81
N VAL A 77 -57.20 44.81 52.70
CA VAL A 77 -55.83 44.40 52.36
C VAL A 77 -55.75 42.93 51.97
N ARG A 78 -56.51 42.04 52.64
CA ARG A 78 -56.56 40.62 52.30
C ARG A 78 -57.16 40.39 50.92
N ASP A 79 -58.25 41.08 50.61
CA ASP A 79 -58.94 40.99 49.33
C ASP A 79 -58.06 41.56 48.21
N GLY A 80 -57.41 42.71 48.43
CA GLY A 80 -56.44 43.27 47.48
C GLY A 80 -55.20 42.39 47.28
N ILE A 81 -54.73 41.68 48.31
CA ILE A 81 -53.66 40.67 48.18
C ILE A 81 -54.15 39.46 47.37
N GLN A 82 -55.40 39.04 47.60
CA GLN A 82 -56.00 37.89 46.91
C GLN A 82 -56.23 38.18 45.42
N GLU A 83 -56.69 39.39 45.10
CA GLU A 83 -56.86 39.90 43.74
C GLU A 83 -55.51 39.99 43.00
N ARG A 84 -54.49 40.61 43.61
CA ARG A 84 -53.12 40.64 43.07
C ARG A 84 -52.54 39.25 42.88
N ARG A 85 -52.81 38.31 43.80
CA ARG A 85 -52.39 36.91 43.65
C ARG A 85 -53.09 36.24 42.47
N SER A 86 -54.37 36.51 42.23
CA SER A 86 -55.08 35.97 41.06
C SER A 86 -54.56 36.55 39.74
N GLU A 87 -54.28 37.86 39.67
CA GLU A 87 -53.69 38.50 38.49
C GLU A 87 -52.27 37.99 38.20
N VAL A 88 -51.43 37.89 39.25
CA VAL A 88 -50.09 37.32 39.13
C VAL A 88 -50.16 35.87 38.66
N LYS A 89 -51.10 35.07 39.19
CA LYS A 89 -51.28 33.67 38.76
C LYS A 89 -51.74 33.56 37.31
N ALA A 90 -52.68 34.40 36.88
CA ALA A 90 -53.17 34.44 35.51
C ALA A 90 -52.04 34.82 34.52
N SER A 91 -51.28 35.88 34.83
CA SER A 91 -50.15 36.30 34.00
C SER A 91 -49.00 35.27 34.00
N LEU A 92 -48.77 34.55 35.10
CA LEU A 92 -47.79 33.46 35.15
C LEU A 92 -48.22 32.27 34.29
N GLN A 93 -49.51 31.91 34.31
CA GLN A 93 -50.08 30.87 33.45
C GLN A 93 -49.98 31.23 31.97
N GLU A 94 -50.28 32.48 31.62
CA GLU A 94 -50.14 33.00 30.26
C GLU A 94 -48.67 32.95 29.79
N LYS A 95 -47.74 33.47 30.60
CA LYS A 95 -46.30 33.41 30.31
C LYS A 95 -45.79 31.98 30.16
N LYS A 96 -46.26 31.06 31.01
CA LYS A 96 -45.91 29.63 30.93
C LYS A 96 -46.43 29.01 29.63
N GLY A 97 -47.68 29.31 29.23
CA GLY A 97 -48.25 28.86 27.97
C GLY A 97 -47.50 29.37 26.75
N ASN A 98 -47.10 30.65 26.75
CA ASN A 98 -46.32 31.25 25.67
C ASN A 98 -44.91 30.65 25.61
N LEU A 99 -44.22 30.52 26.75
CA LEU A 99 -42.91 29.88 26.82
C LEU A 99 -42.95 28.43 26.32
N GLN A 100 -43.99 27.67 26.66
CA GLN A 100 -44.15 26.29 26.20
C GLN A 100 -44.34 26.21 24.68
N ARG A 101 -45.12 27.13 24.08
CA ARG A 101 -45.26 27.21 22.60
C ARG A 101 -43.96 27.61 21.93
N ASP A 102 -43.21 28.55 22.49
CA ASP A 102 -41.91 28.97 21.95
C ASP A 102 -40.87 27.85 22.01
N ILE A 103 -40.82 27.10 23.13
CA ILE A 103 -39.96 25.93 23.27
C ILE A 103 -40.35 24.85 22.25
N GLN A 104 -41.65 24.60 22.07
CA GLN A 104 -42.14 23.59 21.12
C GLN A 104 -41.82 23.98 19.68
N LYS A 105 -42.00 25.27 19.32
CA LYS A 105 -41.65 25.80 18.00
C LYS A 105 -40.15 25.72 17.74
N ARG A 106 -39.32 26.19 18.67
CA ARG A 106 -37.85 26.09 18.57
C ARG A 106 -37.37 24.65 18.47
N SER A 107 -37.99 23.73 19.21
CA SER A 107 -37.70 22.29 19.16
C SER A 107 -38.05 21.68 17.80
N SER A 108 -39.21 22.03 17.23
CA SER A 108 -39.58 21.64 15.86
C SER A 108 -38.57 22.17 14.85
N ASP A 109 -38.32 23.49 14.86
CA ASP A 109 -37.44 24.15 13.91
C ASP A 109 -36.02 23.57 13.98
N THR A 110 -35.50 23.29 15.18
CA THR A 110 -34.17 22.67 15.32
C THR A 110 -34.14 21.21 14.85
N ARG A 111 -35.23 20.46 15.02
CA ARG A 111 -35.34 19.08 14.56
C ARG A 111 -35.42 19.01 13.03
N ASP A 112 -36.19 19.89 12.42
CA ASP A 112 -36.33 20.00 10.97
C ASP A 112 -35.00 20.42 10.33
N ASN A 113 -34.36 21.48 10.85
CA ASN A 113 -33.01 21.90 10.42
C ASN A 113 -31.95 20.80 10.58
N LEU A 114 -32.06 19.97 11.62
CA LEU A 114 -31.14 18.84 11.83
C LEU A 114 -31.43 17.71 10.84
N SER A 115 -32.69 17.47 10.49
CA SER A 115 -33.09 16.51 9.46
C SER A 115 -32.55 16.92 8.09
N ASP A 116 -32.80 18.16 7.68
CA ASP A 116 -32.34 18.71 6.40
C ASP A 116 -30.81 18.67 6.29
N LYS A 117 -30.11 19.03 7.36
CA LYS A 117 -28.63 18.91 7.41
C LYS A 117 -28.17 17.46 7.30
N ARG A 118 -28.87 16.50 7.91
CA ARG A 118 -28.53 15.08 7.82
C ARG A 118 -28.74 14.55 6.40
N GLU A 119 -29.84 14.90 5.76
CA GLU A 119 -30.14 14.51 4.38
C GLU A 119 -29.11 15.10 3.42
N ALA A 120 -28.83 16.40 3.51
CA ALA A 120 -27.80 17.06 2.70
C ALA A 120 -26.39 16.47 2.92
N LEU A 121 -26.06 16.05 4.15
CA LEU A 121 -24.81 15.36 4.43
C LEU A 121 -24.78 13.94 3.87
N GLN A 122 -25.90 13.22 3.88
CA GLN A 122 -26.00 11.90 3.29
C GLN A 122 -25.85 11.96 1.76
N GLU A 123 -26.54 12.90 1.11
CA GLU A 123 -26.43 13.13 -0.33
C GLU A 123 -24.99 13.46 -0.74
N LYS A 124 -24.35 14.41 -0.05
CA LYS A 124 -22.92 14.72 -0.27
C LYS A 124 -22.01 13.52 -0.05
N ARG A 125 -22.30 12.66 0.95
CA ARG A 125 -21.51 11.44 1.19
C ARG A 125 -21.66 10.42 0.06
N VAL A 126 -22.85 10.28 -0.50
CA VAL A 126 -23.10 9.39 -1.65
C VAL A 126 -22.39 9.94 -2.89
N GLU A 127 -22.60 11.21 -3.21
CA GLU A 127 -21.98 11.87 -4.36
C GLU A 127 -20.44 11.84 -4.29
N THR A 128 -19.87 12.12 -3.11
CA THR A 128 -18.41 12.05 -2.94
C THR A 128 -17.86 10.63 -3.04
N LYS A 129 -18.60 9.62 -2.56
CA LYS A 129 -18.22 8.20 -2.73
C LYS A 129 -18.22 7.79 -4.20
N GLU A 130 -19.26 8.16 -4.94
CA GLU A 130 -19.38 7.87 -6.38
C GLU A 130 -18.24 8.53 -7.17
N LYS A 131 -18.01 9.83 -6.96
CA LYS A 131 -16.88 10.55 -7.57
C LYS A 131 -15.53 9.95 -7.18
N LEU A 132 -15.37 9.45 -5.95
CA LEU A 132 -14.14 8.77 -5.55
C LEU A 132 -13.97 7.42 -6.25
N ALA A 133 -15.05 6.66 -6.43
CA ALA A 133 -15.03 5.38 -7.13
C ALA A 133 -14.66 5.56 -8.61
N GLU A 134 -15.30 6.51 -9.29
CA GLU A 134 -14.99 6.87 -10.68
C GLU A 134 -13.52 7.31 -10.84
N LYS A 135 -13.05 8.24 -9.99
CA LYS A 135 -11.64 8.67 -9.98
C LYS A 135 -10.66 7.55 -9.61
N ARG A 136 -11.11 6.48 -8.94
CA ARG A 136 -10.26 5.32 -8.62
C ARG A 136 -10.15 4.41 -9.85
N GLU A 137 -11.25 4.11 -10.53
CA GLU A 137 -11.24 3.30 -11.74
C GLU A 137 -10.46 3.99 -12.86
N GLU A 138 -10.71 5.28 -13.13
CA GLU A 138 -9.91 6.01 -14.13
C GLU A 138 -8.40 5.99 -13.81
N ARG A 139 -8.04 6.14 -12.53
CA ARG A 139 -6.63 6.08 -12.12
C ARG A 139 -6.06 4.69 -12.32
N LYS A 140 -6.83 3.65 -12.03
CA LYS A 140 -6.41 2.25 -12.20
C LYS A 140 -6.19 1.94 -13.69
N GLU A 141 -7.10 2.36 -14.57
CA GLU A 141 -6.95 2.23 -16.02
C GLU A 141 -5.71 2.96 -16.54
N LYS A 142 -5.55 4.25 -16.20
CA LYS A 142 -4.37 5.05 -16.58
C LYS A 142 -3.07 4.44 -16.08
N LEU A 143 -3.07 3.86 -14.88
CA LEU A 143 -1.90 3.16 -14.32
C LEU A 143 -1.61 1.85 -15.06
N ASN A 144 -2.64 1.08 -15.40
CA ASN A 144 -2.51 -0.16 -16.16
C ASN A 144 -1.95 0.09 -17.56
N GLU A 145 -2.50 1.08 -18.29
CA GLU A 145 -2.02 1.45 -19.62
C GLU A 145 -0.55 1.92 -19.58
N ARG A 146 -0.19 2.77 -18.60
CA ARG A 146 1.20 3.20 -18.40
C ARG A 146 2.11 2.03 -18.06
N ALA A 147 1.64 1.07 -17.26
CA ALA A 147 2.40 -0.13 -16.93
C ALA A 147 2.64 -1.00 -18.17
N GLN A 148 1.61 -1.26 -18.98
CA GLN A 148 1.71 -1.99 -20.24
C GLN A 148 2.73 -1.34 -21.18
N LYS A 149 2.61 -0.02 -21.43
CA LYS A 149 3.56 0.74 -22.28
C LYS A 149 5.00 0.64 -21.79
N ARG A 150 5.22 0.78 -20.47
CA ARG A 150 6.56 0.69 -19.89
C ARG A 150 7.17 -0.70 -20.07
N ILE A 151 6.34 -1.74 -19.94
CA ILE A 151 6.82 -3.12 -20.01
C ILE A 151 7.06 -3.53 -21.45
N ASP A 152 6.16 -3.20 -22.38
CA ASP A 152 6.38 -3.38 -23.81
C ASP A 152 7.70 -2.72 -24.27
N ALA A 153 7.91 -1.45 -23.90
CA ALA A 153 9.14 -0.74 -24.22
C ALA A 153 10.40 -1.35 -23.56
N TYR A 154 10.27 -1.95 -22.38
CA TYR A 154 11.37 -2.64 -21.71
C TYR A 154 11.73 -3.94 -22.42
N VAL A 155 10.73 -4.77 -22.72
CA VAL A 155 10.88 -6.05 -23.42
C VAL A 155 11.48 -5.84 -24.80
N LYS A 156 10.94 -4.91 -25.61
CA LYS A 156 11.46 -4.60 -26.95
C LYS A 156 12.94 -4.23 -26.93
N ARG A 157 13.38 -3.47 -25.91
CA ARG A 157 14.81 -3.13 -25.74
C ARG A 157 15.67 -4.33 -25.43
N ILE A 158 15.17 -5.29 -24.64
CA ILE A 158 15.89 -6.53 -24.33
C ILE A 158 16.02 -7.39 -25.58
N ILE A 159 14.89 -7.68 -26.25
CA ILE A 159 14.87 -8.48 -27.47
C ILE A 159 15.83 -7.92 -28.51
N LYS A 160 15.78 -6.61 -28.76
CA LYS A 160 16.71 -5.93 -29.67
C LYS A 160 18.17 -6.18 -29.30
N ARG A 161 18.51 -6.14 -28.02
CA ARG A 161 19.89 -6.38 -27.54
C ARG A 161 20.31 -7.84 -27.68
N LEU A 162 19.40 -8.78 -27.40
CA LEU A 162 19.67 -10.21 -27.52
C LEU A 162 19.84 -10.60 -29.01
N ASN A 163 18.96 -10.15 -29.89
CA ASN A 163 19.09 -10.37 -31.34
C ASN A 163 20.39 -9.78 -31.88
N ALA A 164 20.74 -8.54 -31.49
CA ALA A 164 22.02 -7.95 -31.88
C ALA A 164 23.24 -8.74 -31.36
N ALA A 165 23.13 -9.44 -30.23
CA ALA A 165 24.18 -10.34 -29.76
C ALA A 165 24.27 -11.60 -30.62
N LEU A 166 23.12 -12.23 -30.95
CA LEU A 166 23.07 -13.41 -31.82
C LEU A 166 23.58 -13.10 -33.23
N ASP A 167 23.26 -11.94 -33.79
CA ASP A 167 23.78 -11.53 -35.11
C ASP A 167 25.32 -11.41 -35.12
N ARG A 168 25.91 -10.94 -34.02
CA ARG A 168 27.37 -10.92 -33.87
C ARG A 168 27.93 -12.33 -33.75
N MET A 169 27.24 -13.24 -33.05
CA MET A 169 27.67 -14.64 -32.94
C MET A 169 27.63 -15.35 -34.28
N VAL A 170 26.58 -15.14 -35.09
CA VAL A 170 26.51 -15.70 -36.46
C VAL A 170 27.68 -15.21 -37.31
N LYS A 171 27.97 -13.90 -37.33
CA LYS A 171 29.15 -13.37 -38.04
C LYS A 171 30.47 -13.99 -37.55
N MET A 172 30.56 -14.32 -36.26
CA MET A 172 31.75 -14.99 -35.71
C MET A 172 31.81 -16.46 -36.12
N ILE A 173 30.67 -17.15 -36.17
CA ILE A 173 30.57 -18.52 -36.70
C ILE A 173 31.08 -18.54 -38.14
N ASP A 174 30.57 -17.67 -39.02
CA ASP A 174 31.01 -17.59 -40.43
C ASP A 174 32.53 -17.35 -40.55
N ARG A 175 33.09 -16.50 -39.68
CA ARG A 175 34.54 -16.24 -39.64
C ARG A 175 35.34 -17.45 -39.17
N ILE A 176 34.83 -18.22 -38.22
CA ILE A 176 35.47 -19.44 -37.73
C ILE A 176 35.41 -20.52 -38.79
N GLU A 177 34.26 -20.70 -39.47
CA GLU A 177 34.13 -21.62 -40.61
C GLU A 177 35.16 -21.29 -41.69
N SER A 178 35.22 -20.03 -42.13
CA SER A 178 36.21 -19.58 -43.12
C SER A 178 37.64 -19.84 -42.66
N ARG A 179 37.93 -19.67 -41.36
CA ARG A 179 39.25 -19.94 -40.80
C ARG A 179 39.57 -21.43 -40.80
N ILE A 180 38.63 -22.29 -40.41
CA ILE A 180 38.79 -23.75 -40.45
C ILE A 180 39.11 -24.18 -41.89
N THR A 181 38.32 -23.76 -42.88
CA THR A 181 38.58 -24.09 -44.29
C THR A 181 39.97 -23.68 -44.74
N LYS A 182 40.40 -22.45 -44.41
CA LYS A 182 41.75 -21.97 -44.74
C LYS A 182 42.86 -22.74 -44.03
N LEU A 183 42.62 -23.25 -42.82
CA LEU A 183 43.59 -24.07 -42.10
C LEU A 183 43.70 -25.45 -42.74
N GLU A 184 42.59 -26.07 -43.13
CA GLU A 184 42.59 -27.34 -43.87
C GLU A 184 43.35 -27.22 -45.18
N GLU A 185 43.14 -26.14 -45.93
CA GLU A 185 43.88 -25.88 -47.18
C GLU A 185 45.37 -25.61 -46.93
N LYS A 186 45.70 -24.74 -45.97
CA LYS A 186 47.09 -24.33 -45.70
C LYS A 186 47.95 -25.48 -45.18
N PHE A 187 47.34 -26.39 -44.45
CA PHE A 187 48.02 -27.49 -43.78
C PHE A 187 47.59 -28.84 -44.36
N ALA A 188 47.19 -28.92 -45.62
CA ALA A 188 46.82 -30.18 -46.24
C ALA A 188 47.94 -31.25 -46.15
N ASP A 189 49.20 -30.82 -46.09
CA ASP A 189 50.38 -31.70 -45.95
C ASP A 189 50.80 -31.96 -44.50
N ARG A 190 50.25 -31.22 -43.52
CA ARG A 190 50.51 -31.40 -42.08
C ARG A 190 49.21 -31.90 -41.47
N ASP A 191 49.14 -33.16 -41.06
CA ASP A 191 47.95 -33.87 -40.57
C ASP A 191 47.29 -33.17 -39.34
N ILE A 192 46.64 -32.02 -39.56
CA ILE A 192 45.95 -31.22 -38.54
C ILE A 192 44.53 -31.73 -38.44
N ASP A 193 44.18 -32.26 -37.27
CA ASP A 193 42.80 -32.63 -36.96
C ASP A 193 41.99 -31.40 -36.53
N LEU A 194 40.98 -31.04 -37.34
CA LEU A 194 40.00 -29.99 -37.04
C LEU A 194 38.59 -30.57 -36.79
N SER A 195 38.47 -31.88 -36.61
CA SER A 195 37.18 -32.57 -36.41
C SER A 195 36.47 -32.06 -35.15
N GLU A 196 37.21 -31.90 -34.06
CA GLU A 196 36.65 -31.40 -32.80
C GLU A 196 36.26 -29.92 -32.88
N SER A 197 37.06 -29.10 -33.57
CA SER A 197 36.73 -27.71 -33.87
C SER A 197 35.40 -27.59 -34.63
N LYS A 198 35.20 -28.43 -35.66
CA LYS A 198 33.95 -28.49 -36.43
C LYS A 198 32.77 -28.93 -35.57
N ARG A 199 32.96 -29.95 -34.72
CA ARG A 199 31.94 -30.44 -33.81
C ARG A 199 31.48 -29.36 -32.82
N LEU A 200 32.42 -28.66 -32.18
CA LEU A 200 32.11 -27.58 -31.24
C LEU A 200 31.45 -26.38 -31.92
N LEU A 201 31.83 -26.08 -33.17
CA LEU A 201 31.18 -25.03 -33.94
C LEU A 201 29.71 -25.36 -34.25
N GLU A 202 29.42 -26.64 -34.53
CA GLU A 202 28.05 -27.11 -34.73
C GLU A 202 27.23 -27.01 -33.44
N VAL A 203 27.82 -27.32 -32.27
CA VAL A 203 27.19 -27.07 -30.96
C VAL A 203 26.86 -25.58 -30.80
N ALA A 204 27.79 -24.68 -31.14
CA ALA A 204 27.55 -23.25 -31.06
C ALA A 204 26.40 -22.78 -31.97
N LYS A 205 26.26 -23.34 -33.19
CA LYS A 205 25.12 -23.05 -34.07
C LYS A 205 23.79 -23.50 -33.48
N ASN A 206 23.76 -24.71 -32.91
CA ASN A 206 22.56 -25.24 -32.27
C ASN A 206 22.14 -24.39 -31.07
N GLU A 207 23.08 -23.95 -30.24
CA GLU A 207 22.81 -23.03 -29.13
C GLU A 207 22.30 -21.66 -29.60
N VAL A 208 22.84 -21.12 -30.70
CA VAL A 208 22.30 -19.90 -31.33
C VAL A 208 20.85 -20.12 -31.81
N ALA A 209 20.54 -21.27 -32.38
CA ALA A 209 19.18 -21.61 -32.82
C ALA A 209 18.21 -21.72 -31.62
N SER A 210 18.61 -22.39 -30.55
CA SER A 210 17.84 -22.47 -29.29
C SER A 210 17.60 -21.09 -28.69
N ALA A 211 18.64 -20.23 -28.64
CA ALA A 211 18.50 -18.86 -28.16
C ALA A 211 17.51 -18.03 -29.00
N ARG A 212 17.47 -18.21 -30.33
CA ARG A 212 16.46 -17.58 -31.19
C ARG A 212 15.05 -18.06 -30.88
N ALA A 213 14.88 -19.35 -30.65
CA ALA A 213 13.59 -19.93 -30.28
C ALA A 213 13.08 -19.35 -28.95
N ASP A 214 13.95 -19.23 -27.94
CA ASP A 214 13.58 -18.64 -26.64
C ASP A 214 13.23 -17.15 -26.75
N ILE A 215 13.95 -16.38 -27.58
CA ILE A 215 13.59 -14.98 -27.84
C ILE A 215 12.22 -14.89 -28.52
N SER A 216 11.93 -15.79 -29.47
CA SER A 216 10.62 -15.85 -30.13
C SER A 216 9.49 -16.21 -29.16
N ALA A 217 9.76 -17.09 -28.19
CA ALA A 217 8.83 -17.42 -27.12
C ALA A 217 8.54 -16.20 -26.21
N VAL A 218 9.55 -15.36 -25.94
CA VAL A 218 9.35 -14.08 -25.23
C VAL A 218 8.43 -13.15 -26.02
N GLU A 219 8.64 -13.01 -27.33
CA GLU A 219 7.78 -12.17 -28.20
C GLU A 219 6.31 -12.63 -28.14
N GLY A 220 6.07 -13.93 -28.29
CA GLY A 220 4.73 -14.51 -28.21
C GLY A 220 4.08 -14.28 -26.84
N ALA A 221 4.83 -14.48 -25.75
CA ALA A 221 4.32 -14.29 -24.39
C ALA A 221 3.96 -12.82 -24.10
N VAL A 222 4.72 -11.87 -24.63
CA VAL A 222 4.48 -10.44 -24.43
C VAL A 222 3.25 -9.98 -25.20
N ALA A 223 3.06 -10.46 -26.42
CA ALA A 223 1.85 -10.20 -27.19
C ALA A 223 0.59 -10.71 -26.45
N GLY A 224 0.67 -11.86 -25.79
CA GLY A 224 -0.41 -12.37 -24.94
C GLY A 224 -0.61 -11.59 -23.64
N ALA A 225 0.46 -11.12 -23.00
CA ALA A 225 0.41 -10.45 -21.69
C ALA A 225 -0.06 -8.99 -21.73
N ILE A 226 0.07 -8.30 -22.87
CA ILE A 226 -0.37 -6.89 -23.00
C ILE A 226 -1.91 -6.77 -23.01
N ASN A 227 -2.64 -7.84 -23.35
CA ASN A 227 -4.10 -7.84 -23.47
C ASN A 227 -4.83 -8.27 -22.18
N THR A 228 -4.16 -8.27 -21.02
CA THR A 228 -4.75 -8.72 -19.75
C THR A 228 -5.13 -7.57 -18.82
N ASP A 229 -6.18 -7.77 -18.02
CA ASP A 229 -6.67 -6.79 -17.03
C ASP A 229 -5.71 -6.59 -15.84
N ASN A 230 -4.81 -7.56 -15.62
CA ASN A 230 -3.78 -7.51 -14.58
C ASN A 230 -2.38 -7.68 -15.18
N PRO A 231 -1.84 -6.63 -15.83
CA PRO A 231 -0.54 -6.72 -16.51
C PRO A 231 0.58 -7.16 -15.55
N LYS A 232 0.58 -6.68 -14.30
CA LYS A 232 1.65 -6.98 -13.33
C LYS A 232 1.85 -8.49 -13.11
N GLU A 233 0.76 -9.24 -13.02
CA GLU A 233 0.82 -10.68 -12.76
C GLU A 233 1.19 -11.46 -14.02
N SER A 234 0.63 -11.07 -15.18
CA SER A 234 0.95 -11.67 -16.48
C SER A 234 2.42 -11.48 -16.89
N PHE A 235 3.07 -10.40 -16.43
CA PHE A 235 4.47 -10.13 -16.72
C PHE A 235 5.48 -10.93 -15.87
N SER A 236 5.04 -11.68 -14.85
CA SER A 236 5.95 -12.57 -14.10
C SER A 236 6.54 -13.65 -15.02
N LYS A 237 5.68 -14.33 -15.78
CA LYS A 237 6.07 -15.34 -16.79
C LYS A 237 6.97 -14.77 -17.88
N VAL A 238 6.65 -13.56 -18.37
CA VAL A 238 7.49 -12.86 -19.35
C VAL A 238 8.91 -12.63 -18.81
N ARG A 239 9.04 -12.27 -17.53
CA ARG A 239 10.38 -12.08 -16.91
C ARG A 239 11.16 -13.38 -16.82
N GLU A 240 10.51 -14.48 -16.47
CA GLU A 240 11.14 -15.81 -16.43
C GLU A 240 11.63 -16.22 -17.81
N LEU A 241 10.81 -16.04 -18.85
CA LEU A 241 11.19 -16.31 -20.24
C LEU A 241 12.35 -15.43 -20.69
N ILE A 242 12.36 -14.13 -20.33
CA ILE A 242 13.49 -13.23 -20.61
C ILE A 242 14.77 -13.74 -19.95
N LYS A 243 14.68 -14.25 -18.71
CA LYS A 243 15.83 -14.83 -18.00
C LYS A 243 16.35 -16.06 -18.72
N SER A 244 15.45 -16.98 -19.11
CA SER A 244 15.79 -18.17 -19.92
C SER A 244 16.48 -17.78 -21.23
N ALA A 245 15.89 -16.88 -22.02
CA ALA A 245 16.47 -16.40 -23.27
C ALA A 245 17.85 -15.75 -23.07
N THR A 246 18.05 -15.02 -21.96
CA THR A 246 19.35 -14.45 -21.61
C THR A 246 20.38 -15.52 -21.27
N GLU A 247 19.97 -16.60 -20.60
CA GLU A 247 20.83 -17.75 -20.28
C GLU A 247 21.21 -18.52 -21.55
N SER A 248 20.26 -18.77 -22.45
CA SER A 248 20.53 -19.43 -23.75
C SER A 248 21.50 -18.62 -24.62
N VAL A 249 21.37 -17.29 -24.66
CA VAL A 249 22.34 -16.42 -25.35
C VAL A 249 23.73 -16.51 -24.72
N LYS A 250 23.83 -16.67 -23.39
CA LYS A 250 25.13 -16.89 -22.72
C LYS A 250 25.70 -18.27 -23.03
N SER A 251 24.87 -19.31 -23.11
CA SER A 251 25.29 -20.66 -23.51
C SER A 251 25.84 -20.66 -24.93
N ALA A 252 25.14 -20.03 -25.87
CA ALA A 252 25.63 -19.85 -27.25
C ALA A 252 26.99 -19.15 -27.31
N HIS A 253 27.17 -18.09 -26.51
CA HIS A 253 28.47 -17.41 -26.40
C HIS A 253 29.57 -18.33 -25.86
N ARG A 254 29.28 -19.13 -24.83
CA ARG A 254 30.26 -20.07 -24.24
C ARG A 254 30.68 -21.15 -25.23
N ALA A 255 29.71 -21.78 -25.91
CA ALA A 255 29.98 -22.78 -26.95
C ALA A 255 30.84 -22.20 -28.08
N LEU A 256 30.56 -20.97 -28.50
CA LEU A 256 31.38 -20.28 -29.51
C LEU A 256 32.81 -20.03 -29.03
N VAL A 257 33.00 -19.64 -27.77
CA VAL A 257 34.33 -19.45 -27.18
C VAL A 257 35.10 -20.77 -27.10
N GLU A 258 34.43 -21.87 -26.78
CA GLU A 258 35.03 -23.21 -26.80
C GLU A 258 35.48 -23.61 -28.20
N ALA A 259 34.65 -23.41 -29.22
CA ALA A 259 35.03 -23.64 -30.62
C ALA A 259 36.26 -22.80 -31.03
N ILE A 260 36.32 -21.52 -30.62
CA ILE A 260 37.48 -20.65 -30.89
C ILE A 260 38.74 -21.16 -30.20
N LYS A 261 38.63 -21.61 -28.95
CA LYS A 261 39.77 -22.16 -28.19
C LYS A 261 40.32 -23.40 -28.88
N GLU A 262 39.43 -24.29 -29.33
CA GLU A 262 39.84 -25.51 -30.01
C GLU A 262 40.55 -25.21 -31.33
N VAL A 263 39.98 -24.35 -32.18
CA VAL A 263 40.64 -23.92 -33.44
C VAL A 263 42.01 -23.31 -33.18
N LYS A 264 42.22 -22.65 -32.03
CA LYS A 264 43.53 -22.12 -31.65
C LYS A 264 44.47 -23.23 -31.19
N ALA A 265 43.99 -24.20 -30.41
CA ALA A 265 44.79 -25.31 -29.91
C ALA A 265 45.30 -26.19 -31.06
N SER A 266 44.42 -26.56 -32.01
CA SER A 266 44.79 -27.39 -33.17
C SER A 266 45.89 -26.77 -34.04
N VAL A 267 46.01 -25.44 -34.06
CA VAL A 267 47.07 -24.72 -34.80
C VAL A 267 48.31 -24.47 -33.96
N GLY A 268 48.14 -24.28 -32.64
CA GLY A 268 49.24 -23.98 -31.71
C GLY A 268 50.13 -25.20 -31.45
N SER A 269 49.53 -26.39 -31.29
CA SER A 269 50.29 -27.62 -31.01
C SER A 269 51.21 -28.06 -32.15
N ASN A 270 50.99 -27.59 -33.39
CA ASN A 270 51.80 -27.98 -34.56
C ASN A 270 53.03 -27.10 -34.82
N ASN A 271 53.20 -25.98 -34.11
CA ASN A 271 54.35 -25.11 -34.30
C ASN A 271 55.54 -25.44 -33.36
N ASP A 272 55.32 -26.25 -32.33
CA ASP A 272 56.37 -26.58 -31.35
C ASP A 272 57.25 -27.76 -31.79
N ASP A 273 56.84 -28.55 -32.80
CA ASP A 273 57.60 -29.71 -33.33
C ASP A 273 58.59 -29.37 -34.46
N ASP A 274 58.56 -28.15 -35.02
CA ASP A 274 59.38 -27.75 -36.19
C ASP A 274 60.72 -27.08 -35.79
N THR A 275 61.11 -27.11 -34.50
CA THR A 275 62.31 -26.40 -33.96
C THR A 275 63.36 -27.32 -33.30
N GLN A 276 63.39 -28.61 -33.65
CA GLN A 276 64.46 -29.54 -33.24
C GLN A 276 65.00 -30.35 -34.43
N SER A 277 65.44 -29.70 -35.50
CA SER A 277 66.27 -30.36 -36.53
C SER A 277 67.04 -29.34 -37.36
N SER A 278 68.08 -28.76 -36.77
CA SER A 278 69.24 -28.21 -37.48
C SER A 278 70.16 -27.62 -36.42
N ASP A 279 71.18 -28.39 -36.03
CA ASP A 279 72.50 -27.91 -35.62
C ASP A 279 73.26 -29.11 -35.03
N GLU A 280 73.77 -30.00 -35.89
CA GLU A 280 74.89 -30.90 -35.55
C GLU A 280 75.53 -31.48 -36.82
N GLU A 281 76.20 -30.62 -37.58
CA GLU A 281 77.31 -30.94 -38.50
C GLU A 281 78.09 -29.62 -38.58
N THR A 282 79.27 -29.45 -37.99
CA THR A 282 80.55 -30.07 -38.33
C THR A 282 81.59 -29.44 -37.41
N ASP A 283 82.48 -30.22 -36.81
CA ASP A 283 83.82 -29.74 -36.48
C ASP A 283 84.80 -30.90 -36.70
N GLU A 284 85.42 -30.85 -37.88
CA GLU A 284 86.72 -31.45 -38.18
C GLU A 284 87.82 -30.78 -37.31
N ASP A 285 88.88 -31.55 -37.04
CA ASP A 285 90.23 -31.14 -36.64
C ASP A 285 90.52 -30.65 -35.20
N ASN A 286 91.08 -31.53 -34.36
CA ASN A 286 92.51 -31.49 -33.92
C ASN A 286 92.79 -32.46 -32.75
N GLU A 287 93.57 -33.52 -33.01
CA GLU A 287 94.86 -33.89 -32.35
C GLU A 287 95.36 -35.27 -32.79
#